data_AF-A0A1V5U0E8-F1
#
_entry.id   AF-A0A1V5U0E8-F1
#
_cell.length_a   1.000
_cell.length_b   1.000
_cell.length_c   1.000
_cell.angle_alpha   90.00
_cell.angle_beta   90.00
_cell.angle_gamma   90.00
#
_symmetry.space_group_name_H-M   'P 1'
#
loop_
_entity.id
_entity.type
_entity.pdbx_description
1 polymer ?
#
loop_
_entity_poly.entity_id
_entity_poly.type
_entity_poly.pdbx_seq_one_letter_code
_entity_poly.pdbx_strand_id
1 'polypeptide(L)'
;MDNQKTGALIRGLRKERGLTQKELAAKLHITDKAVSKWERGLCAPDLALLEPLAEALGASVVELIRGVRLAREARLPETEEDVKNVIDCGKSELARKTRGFRRRAALAAACCALALLAIALALWRRGAFSVLERGVSPDGKTEIIVYAGDVFSHEYGFAVSVRTRDLETGVRSYSTYANSAYRGLWWSPTGKKCVIALDCGGETQLMLRHLDWYSETRLNANLPHGSQKNEQGAFGIPYDEETALVPISYEMLQWSSDGAAILIFYAYTDAHGAVHSGYFWYFWENGGVCSVLELAPGA
;
A
#
# COMPACT_ATOMS: atom_id res chain seq x y z
N MET A 1 9.08 -51.27 -1.52
CA MET A 1 8.83 -52.53 -0.80
C MET A 1 9.98 -52.73 0.16
N ASP A 2 9.70 -52.90 1.46
CA ASP A 2 10.73 -53.19 2.47
C ASP A 2 10.87 -54.71 2.58
N ASN A 3 12.02 -55.25 2.16
CA ASN A 3 12.23 -56.69 2.06
C ASN A 3 12.15 -57.40 3.42
N GLN A 4 12.55 -56.74 4.51
CA GLN A 4 12.50 -57.34 5.85
C GLN A 4 11.05 -57.50 6.32
N LYS A 5 10.23 -56.46 6.14
CA LYS A 5 8.81 -56.49 6.50
C LYS A 5 8.03 -57.45 5.61
N THR A 6 8.29 -57.42 4.30
CA THR A 6 7.66 -58.32 3.31
C THR A 6 8.00 -59.77 3.60
N GLY A 7 9.26 -60.07 3.88
CA GLY A 7 9.72 -61.41 4.25
C GLY A 7 9.09 -61.94 5.54
N ALA A 8 9.02 -61.11 6.57
CA ALA A 8 8.36 -61.46 7.82
C ALA A 8 6.86 -61.77 7.62
N LEU A 9 6.16 -60.96 6.81
CA LEU A 9 4.75 -61.17 6.47
C LEU A 9 4.54 -62.48 5.71
N ILE A 10 5.33 -62.74 4.66
CA ILE A 10 5.27 -63.99 3.88
C ILE A 10 5.44 -65.21 4.80
N ARG A 11 6.44 -65.16 5.70
CA ARG A 11 6.70 -66.23 6.67
C ARG A 11 5.52 -66.45 7.62
N GLY A 12 4.91 -65.37 8.10
CA GLY A 12 3.73 -65.42 8.97
C GLY A 12 2.55 -66.08 8.28
N LEU A 13 2.14 -65.54 7.12
CA LEU A 13 1.00 -66.04 6.33
C LEU A 13 1.17 -67.49 5.88
N ARG A 14 2.40 -67.89 5.56
CA ARG A 14 2.70 -69.29 5.20
C ARG A 14 2.46 -70.22 6.38
N LYS A 15 2.97 -69.85 7.56
CA LYS A 15 2.79 -70.64 8.80
C LYS A 15 1.35 -70.69 9.26
N GLU A 16 0.60 -69.59 9.14
CA GLU A 16 -0.84 -69.55 9.43
C GLU A 16 -1.64 -70.55 8.60
N ARG A 17 -1.19 -70.85 7.39
CA ARG A 17 -1.79 -71.88 6.52
C ARG A 17 -1.22 -73.29 6.69
N GLY A 18 -0.32 -73.47 7.66
CA GLY A 18 0.34 -74.76 7.88
C GLY A 18 1.24 -75.22 6.74
N LEU A 19 1.61 -74.33 5.80
CA LEU A 19 2.42 -74.69 4.64
C LEU A 19 3.91 -74.73 4.99
N THR A 20 4.64 -75.69 4.44
CA THR A 20 6.12 -75.68 4.43
C THR A 20 6.66 -74.75 3.33
N GLN A 21 7.94 -74.35 3.41
CA GLN A 21 8.56 -73.56 2.33
C GLN A 21 8.54 -74.30 0.99
N LYS A 22 8.68 -75.63 1.02
CA LYS A 22 8.63 -76.51 -0.16
C LYS A 22 7.23 -76.55 -0.78
N GLU A 23 6.19 -76.59 0.04
CA GLU A 23 4.79 -76.57 -0.43
C GLU A 23 4.39 -75.22 -1.03
N LEU A 24 4.81 -74.11 -0.41
CA LEU A 24 4.58 -72.78 -0.98
C LEU A 24 5.34 -72.61 -2.30
N ALA A 25 6.58 -73.08 -2.38
CA ALA A 25 7.38 -73.04 -3.59
C ALA A 25 6.76 -73.88 -4.73
N ALA A 26 6.23 -75.07 -4.40
CA ALA A 26 5.54 -75.93 -5.36
C ALA A 26 4.29 -75.25 -5.94
N LYS A 27 3.49 -74.57 -5.10
CA LYS A 27 2.31 -73.81 -5.55
C LYS A 27 2.64 -72.65 -6.49
N LEU A 28 3.85 -72.08 -6.36
CA LEU A 28 4.30 -70.95 -7.16
C LEU A 28 5.23 -71.35 -8.32
N HIS A 29 5.46 -72.66 -8.51
CA HIS A 29 6.39 -73.21 -9.50
C HIS A 29 7.83 -72.63 -9.40
N ILE A 30 8.30 -72.42 -8.18
CA ILE A 30 9.66 -71.92 -7.89
C ILE A 30 10.44 -72.86 -6.97
N THR A 31 11.69 -72.51 -6.67
CA THR A 31 12.51 -73.24 -5.69
C THR A 31 12.19 -72.82 -4.25
N ASP A 32 12.24 -73.76 -3.32
CA ASP A 32 12.17 -73.52 -1.87
C ASP A 32 13.25 -72.53 -1.37
N LYS A 33 14.43 -72.56 -2.01
CA LYS A 33 15.51 -71.57 -1.78
C LYS A 33 15.07 -70.13 -2.06
N ALA A 34 14.22 -69.90 -3.06
CA ALA A 34 13.69 -68.56 -3.36
C ALA A 34 12.78 -68.07 -2.21
N VAL A 35 11.85 -68.91 -1.77
CA VAL A 35 10.98 -68.62 -0.61
C VAL A 35 11.82 -68.34 0.65
N SER A 36 12.86 -69.13 0.90
CA SER A 36 13.78 -68.93 2.04
C SER A 36 14.53 -67.60 1.98
N LYS A 37 14.90 -67.11 0.79
CA LYS A 37 15.52 -65.79 0.63
C LYS A 37 14.53 -64.66 0.88
N TRP A 38 13.28 -64.80 0.42
CA TRP A 38 12.22 -63.84 0.67
C TRP A 38 11.91 -63.74 2.16
N GLU A 39 11.70 -64.86 2.84
CA GLU A 39 11.34 -64.89 4.27
C GLU A 39 12.42 -64.31 5.20
N ARG A 40 13.68 -64.28 4.74
CA ARG A 40 14.81 -63.66 5.46
C ARG A 40 15.08 -62.21 5.03
N GLY A 41 14.28 -61.68 4.11
CA GLY A 41 14.42 -60.33 3.57
C GLY A 41 15.70 -60.12 2.74
N LEU A 42 16.30 -61.20 2.22
CA LEU A 42 17.52 -61.11 1.40
C LEU A 42 17.22 -60.63 -0.02
N CYS A 43 16.02 -60.93 -0.54
CA CYS A 43 15.55 -60.42 -1.82
C CYS A 43 14.02 -60.31 -1.81
N ALA A 44 13.49 -59.56 -2.76
CA ALA A 44 12.07 -59.41 -3.01
C ALA A 44 11.53 -60.54 -3.91
N PRO A 45 10.24 -60.90 -3.79
CA PRO A 45 9.53 -61.59 -4.86
C PRO A 45 9.50 -60.72 -6.13
N ASP A 46 9.58 -61.37 -7.29
CA ASP A 46 9.41 -60.69 -8.57
C ASP A 46 7.97 -60.17 -8.72
N LEU A 47 7.77 -59.10 -9.48
CA LEU A 47 6.47 -58.48 -9.73
C LEU A 47 5.47 -59.49 -10.30
N ALA A 48 5.91 -60.33 -11.24
CA ALA A 48 5.10 -61.39 -11.85
C ALA A 48 4.65 -62.46 -10.84
N LEU A 49 5.37 -62.59 -9.72
CA LEU A 49 5.05 -63.56 -8.67
C LEU A 49 4.19 -62.96 -7.55
N LEU A 50 3.94 -61.65 -7.53
CA LEU A 50 3.18 -61.01 -6.45
C LEU A 50 1.71 -61.40 -6.43
N GLU A 51 1.04 -61.47 -7.58
CA GLU A 51 -0.35 -61.93 -7.68
C GLU A 51 -0.53 -63.40 -7.25
N PRO A 52 0.20 -64.37 -7.81
CA PRO A 52 0.06 -65.77 -7.39
C PRO A 52 0.51 -66.01 -5.95
N LEU A 53 1.51 -65.26 -5.46
CA LEU A 53 1.92 -65.30 -4.05
C LEU A 53 0.83 -64.76 -3.12
N ALA A 54 0.18 -63.65 -3.51
CA ALA A 54 -0.94 -63.06 -2.78
C ALA A 54 -2.11 -64.03 -2.69
N GLU A 55 -2.44 -64.72 -3.78
CA GLU A 55 -3.50 -65.74 -3.82
C GLU A 55 -3.17 -66.96 -2.96
N ALA A 56 -1.96 -67.53 -3.09
CA ALA A 56 -1.50 -68.67 -2.30
C ALA A 56 -1.47 -68.37 -0.78
N LEU A 57 -1.22 -67.12 -0.42
CA LEU A 57 -1.17 -66.61 0.96
C LEU A 57 -2.42 -65.81 1.37
N GLY A 58 -3.51 -65.85 0.58
CA GLY A 58 -4.75 -65.09 0.78
C GLY A 58 -4.56 -63.73 1.43
N ALA A 59 -3.66 -62.95 0.83
CA ALA A 59 -3.38 -61.56 1.09
C ALA A 59 -3.62 -60.79 -0.21
N SER A 60 -3.67 -59.47 -0.13
CA SER A 60 -3.64 -58.60 -1.30
C SER A 60 -2.20 -58.29 -1.70
N VAL A 61 -1.98 -58.00 -2.99
CA VAL A 61 -0.68 -57.53 -3.49
C VAL A 61 -0.21 -56.28 -2.72
N VAL A 62 -1.13 -55.41 -2.31
CA VAL A 62 -0.83 -54.21 -1.52
C VAL A 62 -0.27 -54.56 -0.14
N GLU A 63 -0.82 -55.58 0.53
CA GLU A 63 -0.30 -56.08 1.82
C GLU A 63 1.13 -56.61 1.69
N LEU A 64 1.40 -57.36 0.63
CA LEU A 64 2.75 -57.87 0.34
C LEU A 64 3.74 -56.72 0.09
N ILE A 65 3.38 -55.72 -0.73
CA ILE A 65 4.25 -54.59 -1.04
C ILE A 65 4.54 -53.71 0.18
N ARG A 66 3.55 -53.55 1.08
CA ARG A 66 3.69 -52.79 2.33
C ARG A 66 4.38 -53.59 3.45
N GLY A 67 4.38 -54.92 3.36
CA GLY A 67 4.90 -55.82 4.38
C GLY A 67 4.10 -55.80 5.68
N VAL A 68 2.82 -55.44 5.61
CA VAL A 68 1.92 -55.36 6.77
C VAL A 68 0.55 -55.92 6.36
N ARG A 69 -0.05 -56.77 7.20
CA ARG A 69 -1.46 -57.16 7.08
C ARG A 69 -2.30 -55.89 7.18
N LEU A 70 -3.00 -55.55 6.10
CA LEU A 70 -4.02 -54.54 6.13
C LEU A 70 -5.21 -55.28 6.72
N ALA A 71 -5.63 -54.91 7.92
CA ALA A 71 -6.82 -55.49 8.50
C ALA A 71 -7.95 -55.36 7.47
N ARG A 72 -8.32 -56.48 6.84
CA ARG A 72 -9.52 -56.56 6.01
C ARG A 72 -10.66 -56.57 7.01
N GLU A 73 -10.98 -55.38 7.51
CA GLU A 73 -12.11 -55.03 8.37
C GLU A 73 -12.19 -55.98 9.60
N ALA A 74 -11.82 -55.52 10.79
CA ALA A 74 -12.88 -55.16 11.74
C ALA A 74 -14.25 -55.69 11.28
N ARG A 75 -14.84 -56.65 12.00
CA ARG A 75 -16.29 -56.88 12.07
C ARG A 75 -17.03 -55.69 11.44
N LEU A 76 -17.88 -55.94 10.43
CA LEU A 76 -18.85 -54.92 9.94
C LEU A 76 -19.26 -54.07 11.15
N PRO A 77 -19.16 -52.74 11.10
CA PRO A 77 -19.36 -51.92 12.30
C PRO A 77 -20.80 -52.13 12.76
N GLU A 78 -21.00 -52.99 13.76
CA GLU A 78 -22.32 -53.31 14.29
C GLU A 78 -22.79 -52.20 15.26
N THR A 79 -21.91 -51.28 15.61
CA THR A 79 -22.19 -50.21 16.58
C THR A 79 -21.80 -48.82 16.05
N GLU A 80 -22.58 -47.81 16.42
CA GLU A 80 -22.35 -46.40 16.08
C GLU A 80 -20.97 -45.88 16.53
N GLU A 81 -20.41 -46.49 17.58
CA GLU A 81 -19.15 -46.12 18.19
C GLU A 81 -17.95 -46.50 17.31
N ASP A 82 -18.02 -47.63 16.59
CA ASP A 82 -16.99 -48.05 15.64
C ASP A 82 -17.00 -47.20 14.36
N VAL A 83 -18.19 -46.82 13.88
CA VAL A 83 -18.33 -45.84 12.78
C VAL A 83 -17.71 -44.50 13.19
N LYS A 84 -17.96 -44.05 14.42
CA LYS A 84 -17.39 -42.80 14.96
C LYS A 84 -15.87 -42.86 15.07
N ASN A 85 -15.29 -43.98 15.52
CA ASN A 85 -13.85 -44.16 15.62
C ASN A 85 -13.14 -44.13 14.27
N VAL A 86 -13.74 -44.70 13.22
CA VAL A 86 -13.20 -44.64 11.84
C VAL A 86 -13.27 -43.22 11.29
N ILE A 87 -14.39 -42.51 11.51
CA ILE A 87 -14.55 -41.11 11.11
C ILE A 87 -13.56 -40.21 11.86
N ASP A 88 -13.36 -40.42 13.15
CA ASP A 88 -12.43 -39.63 13.97
C ASP A 88 -10.97 -39.95 13.63
N CYS A 89 -10.66 -41.20 13.28
CA CYS A 89 -9.36 -41.57 12.71
C CYS A 89 -9.11 -40.82 11.38
N GLY A 90 -10.08 -40.80 10.46
CA GLY A 90 -10.00 -40.04 9.20
C GLY A 90 -9.85 -38.53 9.40
N LYS A 91 -10.59 -37.94 10.35
CA LYS A 91 -10.42 -36.54 10.75
C LYS A 91 -9.03 -36.28 11.31
N SER A 92 -8.48 -37.21 12.10
CA SER A 92 -7.14 -37.08 12.70
C SER A 92 -6.01 -37.17 11.67
N GLU A 93 -6.16 -38.00 10.62
CA GLU A 93 -5.23 -38.06 9.49
C GLU A 93 -5.27 -36.78 8.64
N LEU A 94 -6.47 -36.27 8.35
CA LEU A 94 -6.66 -34.98 7.67
C LEU A 94 -6.08 -33.82 8.51
N ALA A 95 -6.28 -33.84 9.83
CA ALA A 95 -5.72 -32.86 10.75
C ALA A 95 -4.18 -32.92 10.80
N ARG A 96 -3.58 -34.12 10.73
CA ARG A 96 -2.13 -34.31 10.73
C ARG A 96 -1.46 -33.76 9.47
N LYS A 97 -2.08 -33.96 8.30
CA LYS A 97 -1.60 -33.38 7.02
C LYS A 97 -1.86 -31.87 6.92
N THR A 98 -3.01 -31.41 7.40
CA THR A 98 -3.37 -29.98 7.33
C THR A 98 -2.69 -29.11 8.38
N ARG A 99 -2.27 -29.62 9.56
CA ARG A 99 -1.58 -28.80 10.59
C ARG A 99 -0.27 -28.19 10.10
N GLY A 100 0.56 -28.95 9.38
CA GLY A 100 1.83 -28.44 8.83
C GLY A 100 1.61 -27.40 7.74
N PHE A 101 0.67 -27.68 6.82
CA PHE A 101 0.29 -26.76 5.75
C PHE A 101 -0.37 -25.48 6.29
N ARG A 102 -1.31 -25.59 7.24
CA ARG A 102 -1.98 -24.45 7.90
C ARG A 102 -1.01 -23.58 8.67
N ARG A 103 -0.02 -24.14 9.38
CA ARG A 103 1.02 -23.35 10.06
C ARG A 103 1.90 -22.59 9.07
N ARG A 104 2.33 -23.24 7.98
CA ARG A 104 3.12 -22.58 6.93
C ARG A 104 2.30 -21.51 6.19
N ALA A 105 1.03 -21.78 5.90
CA ALA A 105 0.12 -20.83 5.28
C ALA A 105 -0.17 -19.63 6.21
N ALA A 106 -0.38 -19.87 7.51
CA ALA A 106 -0.56 -18.80 8.49
C ALA A 106 0.70 -17.92 8.65
N LEU A 107 1.89 -18.52 8.67
CA LEU A 107 3.15 -17.78 8.67
C LEU A 107 3.32 -16.95 7.38
N ALA A 108 3.03 -17.54 6.22
CA ALA A 108 3.07 -16.83 4.94
C ALA A 108 2.07 -15.65 4.94
N ALA A 109 0.84 -15.86 5.41
CA ALA A 109 -0.16 -14.81 5.52
C ALA A 109 0.28 -13.68 6.48
N ALA A 110 0.89 -14.03 7.62
CA ALA A 110 1.44 -13.05 8.56
C ALA A 110 2.60 -12.25 7.94
N CYS A 111 3.50 -12.90 7.21
CA CYS A 111 4.56 -12.20 6.46
C CYS A 111 3.99 -11.26 5.39
N CYS A 112 2.97 -11.69 4.65
CA CYS A 112 2.28 -10.84 3.69
C CYS A 112 1.62 -9.64 4.36
N ALA A 113 0.95 -9.84 5.50
CA ALA A 113 0.33 -8.74 6.27
C ALA A 113 1.38 -7.73 6.77
N LEU A 114 2.52 -8.21 7.28
CA LEU A 114 3.62 -7.34 7.70
C LEU A 114 4.24 -6.57 6.52
N ALA A 115 4.39 -7.20 5.35
CA ALA A 115 4.87 -6.54 4.15
C ALA A 115 3.90 -5.44 3.69
N LEU A 116 2.58 -5.71 3.70
CA LEU A 116 1.56 -4.70 3.38
C LEU A 116 1.58 -3.55 4.38
N LEU A 117 1.74 -3.82 5.67
CA LEU A 117 1.82 -2.79 6.70
C LEU A 117 3.09 -1.93 6.55
N ALA A 118 4.23 -2.54 6.19
CA ALA A 118 5.46 -1.82 5.88
C ALA A 118 5.31 -0.92 4.64
N ILE A 119 4.63 -1.40 3.60
CA ILE A 119 4.32 -0.60 2.39
C ILE A 119 3.39 0.55 2.75
N ALA A 120 2.32 0.30 3.51
CA ALA A 120 1.40 1.34 3.96
C ALA A 120 2.13 2.41 4.79
N LEU A 121 3.00 1.99 5.71
CA LEU A 121 3.83 2.90 6.51
C LEU A 121 4.81 3.70 5.63
N ALA A 122 5.42 3.07 4.62
CA ALA A 122 6.31 3.76 3.69
C ALA A 122 5.56 4.78 2.82
N LEU A 123 4.34 4.46 2.37
CA LEU A 123 3.47 5.39 1.64
C LEU A 123 3.04 6.56 2.53
N TRP A 124 2.68 6.28 3.79
CA TRP A 124 2.34 7.30 4.77
C TRP A 124 3.52 8.24 5.06
N ARG A 125 4.73 7.71 5.30
CA ARG A 125 5.96 8.52 5.50
C ARG A 125 6.36 9.34 4.28
N ARG A 126 5.97 8.93 3.07
CA ARG A 126 6.17 9.70 1.84
C ARG A 126 5.13 10.81 1.66
N GLY A 127 4.18 10.95 2.58
CA GLY A 127 3.06 11.88 2.48
C GLY A 127 2.10 11.56 1.34
N ALA A 128 2.10 10.32 0.82
CA ALA A 128 1.30 9.96 -0.36
C ALA A 128 -0.20 10.17 -0.16
N PHE A 129 -0.67 10.04 1.08
CA PHE A 129 -2.07 10.28 1.47
C PHE A 129 -2.37 11.74 1.84
N SER A 130 -1.34 12.58 1.92
CA SER A 130 -1.46 13.99 2.30
C SER A 130 -1.31 14.93 1.11
N VAL A 131 -1.17 14.42 -0.12
CA VAL A 131 -1.02 15.28 -1.30
C VAL A 131 -2.31 16.06 -1.54
N LEU A 132 -2.23 17.38 -1.51
CA LEU A 132 -3.32 18.31 -1.80
C LEU A 132 -3.33 18.67 -3.28
N GLU A 133 -2.17 19.01 -3.82
CA GLU A 133 -2.02 19.36 -5.22
C GLU A 133 -0.66 18.90 -5.76
N ARG A 134 -0.65 18.54 -7.04
CA ARG A 134 0.56 18.21 -7.79
C ARG A 134 0.49 18.91 -9.14
N GLY A 135 1.46 19.77 -9.41
CA GLY A 135 1.55 20.51 -10.66
C GLY A 135 2.97 20.45 -11.23
N VAL A 136 3.06 20.35 -12.55
CA VAL A 136 4.31 20.55 -13.28
C VAL A 136 4.24 21.94 -13.91
N SER A 137 5.35 22.66 -13.90
CA SER A 137 5.47 23.97 -14.53
C SER A 137 5.15 23.87 -16.03
N PRO A 138 4.58 24.93 -16.65
CA PRO A 138 4.28 24.95 -18.08
C PRO A 138 5.45 24.64 -19.01
N ASP A 139 6.69 24.93 -18.60
CA ASP A 139 7.91 24.59 -19.34
C ASP A 139 8.38 23.14 -19.14
N GLY A 140 7.72 22.37 -18.25
CA GLY A 140 8.03 20.96 -17.97
C GLY A 140 9.27 20.73 -17.11
N LYS A 141 9.91 21.78 -16.58
CA LYS A 141 11.20 21.68 -15.88
C LYS A 141 11.09 21.49 -14.37
N THR A 142 10.00 21.98 -13.76
CA THR A 142 9.83 21.98 -12.30
C THR A 142 8.53 21.30 -11.91
N GLU A 143 8.61 20.42 -10.91
CA GLU A 143 7.43 19.82 -10.27
C GLU A 143 7.25 20.43 -8.87
N ILE A 144 6.03 20.84 -8.55
CA ILE A 144 5.64 21.20 -7.18
C ILE A 144 4.58 20.21 -6.69
N ILE A 145 4.79 19.72 -5.48
CA ILE A 145 3.80 18.93 -4.75
C ILE A 145 3.51 19.61 -3.42
N VAL A 146 2.23 19.88 -3.18
CA VAL A 146 1.72 20.46 -1.94
C VAL A 146 1.10 19.36 -1.10
N TYR A 147 1.41 19.36 0.19
CA TYR A 147 0.98 18.39 1.17
C TYR A 147 0.22 19.05 2.33
N ALA A 148 -0.78 18.36 2.85
CA ALA A 148 -1.48 18.68 4.08
C ALA A 148 -0.67 18.19 5.29
N GLY A 149 -0.52 19.07 6.29
CA GLY A 149 0.29 18.82 7.47
C GLY A 149 1.79 18.95 7.21
N ASP A 150 2.56 18.83 8.29
CA ASP A 150 4.02 18.84 8.20
C ASP A 150 4.56 17.45 7.90
N VAL A 151 4.80 17.18 6.62
CA VAL A 151 5.29 15.88 6.14
C VAL A 151 6.81 15.76 6.31
N PHE A 152 7.54 16.86 6.53
CA PHE A 152 9.01 16.85 6.53
C PHE A 152 9.60 16.87 7.94
N SER A 153 9.09 17.74 8.82
CA SER A 153 9.63 17.90 10.17
C SER A 153 9.02 16.91 11.18
N HIS A 154 7.84 16.35 10.87
CA HIS A 154 7.03 15.52 11.78
C HIS A 154 6.62 16.25 13.08
N GLU A 155 6.68 17.59 13.11
CA GLU A 155 6.07 18.37 14.19
C GLU A 155 4.55 18.30 14.09
N TYR A 156 3.90 18.07 15.23
CA TYR A 156 2.45 18.04 15.31
C TYR A 156 1.89 19.46 15.19
N GLY A 157 1.25 19.77 14.06
CA GLY A 157 0.62 21.07 13.83
C GLY A 157 -0.17 21.12 12.52
N PHE A 158 -1.08 22.08 12.43
CA PHE A 158 -1.76 22.40 11.18
C PHE A 158 -0.78 23.14 10.28
N ALA A 159 -0.35 22.55 9.17
CA ALA A 159 0.66 23.13 8.31
C ALA A 159 0.43 22.74 6.85
N VAL A 160 1.08 23.45 5.94
CA VAL A 160 1.18 23.08 4.52
C VAL A 160 2.65 22.88 4.18
N SER A 161 2.99 21.70 3.69
CA SER A 161 4.33 21.37 3.24
C SER A 161 4.39 21.41 1.72
N VAL A 162 5.37 22.09 1.15
CA VAL A 162 5.59 22.22 -0.30
C VAL A 162 6.93 21.63 -0.65
N ARG A 163 6.93 20.67 -1.58
CA ARG A 163 8.14 20.13 -2.19
C ARG A 163 8.26 20.64 -3.61
N THR A 164 9.37 21.28 -3.90
CA THR A 164 9.75 21.64 -5.27
C THR A 164 10.84 20.68 -5.74
N ARG A 165 10.74 20.22 -6.97
CA ARG A 165 11.72 19.34 -7.61
C ARG A 165 12.04 19.87 -8.99
N ASP A 166 13.32 20.16 -9.22
CA ASP A 166 13.86 20.35 -10.56
C ASP A 166 13.95 18.98 -11.24
N LEU A 167 13.31 18.83 -12.40
CA LEU A 167 13.24 17.59 -13.17
C LEU A 167 14.47 17.37 -14.05
N GLU A 168 15.23 18.42 -14.36
CA GLU A 168 16.48 18.35 -15.13
C GLU A 168 17.65 17.96 -14.22
N THR A 169 17.81 18.68 -13.10
CA THR A 169 18.94 18.47 -12.17
C THR A 169 18.62 17.45 -11.07
N GLY A 170 17.34 17.20 -10.81
CA GLY A 170 16.88 16.32 -9.73
C GLY A 170 16.94 16.96 -8.34
N VAL A 171 17.39 18.21 -8.21
CA VAL A 171 17.48 18.97 -6.96
C VAL A 171 16.08 19.13 -6.35
N ARG A 172 16.00 19.02 -5.02
CA ARG A 172 14.74 19.13 -4.27
C ARG A 172 14.87 20.22 -3.23
N SER A 173 13.85 21.07 -3.12
CA SER A 173 13.69 22.00 -2.01
C SER A 173 12.37 21.74 -1.29
N TYR A 174 12.33 22.12 -0.02
CA TYR A 174 11.19 21.89 0.87
C TYR A 174 10.88 23.17 1.62
N SER A 175 9.60 23.47 1.79
CA SER A 175 9.13 24.62 2.56
C SER A 175 7.90 24.23 3.33
N THR A 176 7.79 24.65 4.58
CA THR A 176 6.63 24.37 5.42
C THR A 176 6.06 25.68 5.93
N TYR A 177 4.75 25.84 5.77
CA TYR A 177 3.97 26.96 6.27
C TYR A 177 3.17 26.50 7.48
N ALA A 178 3.60 26.92 8.67
CA ALA A 178 2.91 26.60 9.92
C ALA A 178 1.57 27.36 10.02
N ASN A 179 0.60 26.76 10.72
CA ASN A 179 -0.74 27.30 10.98
C ASN A 179 -1.47 27.80 9.73
N SER A 180 -1.27 27.10 8.61
CA SER A 180 -1.77 27.49 7.29
C SER A 180 -2.63 26.38 6.68
N ALA A 181 -3.68 26.74 5.95
CA ALA A 181 -4.46 25.84 5.09
C ALA A 181 -4.14 26.14 3.63
N TYR A 182 -4.12 25.12 2.78
CA TYR A 182 -3.90 25.32 1.35
C TYR A 182 -5.15 25.87 0.67
N ARG A 183 -4.99 26.88 -0.20
CA ARG A 183 -6.09 27.45 -1.00
C ARG A 183 -5.90 27.26 -2.50
N GLY A 184 -4.67 27.35 -3.03
CA GLY A 184 -4.42 27.14 -4.45
C GLY A 184 -2.98 27.42 -4.88
N LEU A 185 -2.66 27.02 -6.12
CA LEU A 185 -1.36 27.18 -6.76
C LEU A 185 -1.57 27.65 -8.20
N TRP A 186 -0.87 28.71 -8.60
CA TRP A 186 -0.95 29.25 -9.96
C TRP A 186 0.44 29.39 -10.55
N TRP A 187 0.66 28.72 -11.68
CA TRP A 187 1.89 28.82 -12.45
C TRP A 187 1.88 30.05 -13.35
N SER A 188 3.00 30.79 -13.34
CA SER A 188 3.22 31.78 -14.39
C SER A 188 3.33 31.08 -15.74
N PRO A 189 2.94 31.72 -16.87
CA PRO A 189 3.03 31.12 -18.21
C PRO A 189 4.44 30.64 -18.57
N THR A 190 5.46 31.31 -18.04
CA THR A 190 6.88 30.94 -18.25
C THR A 190 7.33 29.72 -17.46
N GLY A 191 6.59 29.31 -16.41
CA GLY A 191 6.98 28.24 -15.49
C GLY A 191 8.05 28.58 -14.46
N LYS A 192 8.67 29.76 -14.55
CA LYS A 192 9.76 30.22 -13.67
C LYS A 192 9.30 30.75 -12.32
N LYS A 193 8.01 31.08 -12.21
CA LYS A 193 7.37 31.61 -11.00
C LYS A 193 6.05 30.91 -10.75
N CYS A 194 5.66 30.84 -9.50
CA CYS A 194 4.32 30.44 -9.09
C CYS A 194 3.85 31.24 -7.88
N VAL A 195 2.54 31.34 -7.71
CA VAL A 195 1.93 31.87 -6.49
C VAL A 195 1.24 30.72 -5.77
N ILE A 196 1.45 30.63 -4.46
CA ILE A 196 0.74 29.73 -3.57
C ILE A 196 -0.16 30.58 -2.67
N ALA A 197 -1.46 30.30 -2.67
CA ALA A 197 -2.39 30.89 -1.72
C ALA A 197 -2.55 29.97 -0.50
N LEU A 198 -2.43 30.57 0.68
CA LEU A 198 -2.56 29.92 1.97
C LEU A 198 -3.58 30.69 2.81
N ASP A 199 -4.40 30.00 3.58
CA ASP A 199 -5.25 30.60 4.60
C ASP A 199 -4.54 30.50 5.95
N CYS A 200 -4.17 31.64 6.51
CA CYS A 200 -3.43 31.76 7.75
C CYS A 200 -4.29 32.50 8.77
N GLY A 201 -5.05 31.76 9.58
CA GLY A 201 -5.90 32.35 10.63
C GLY A 201 -7.11 33.13 10.10
N GLY A 202 -7.67 32.74 8.95
CA GLY A 202 -8.81 33.40 8.32
C GLY A 202 -8.44 34.44 7.27
N GLU A 203 -7.15 34.76 7.12
CA GLU A 203 -6.63 35.66 6.09
C GLU A 203 -5.92 34.88 4.98
N THR A 204 -6.23 35.20 3.73
CA THR A 204 -5.53 34.62 2.57
C THR A 204 -4.19 35.31 2.36
N GLN A 205 -3.10 34.56 2.49
CA GLN A 205 -1.73 34.97 2.19
C GLN A 205 -1.29 34.39 0.83
N LEU A 206 -0.88 35.27 -0.08
CA LEU A 206 -0.36 34.98 -1.40
C LEU A 206 1.17 34.99 -1.36
N MET A 207 1.78 33.83 -1.58
CA MET A 207 3.24 33.64 -1.57
C MET A 207 3.74 33.51 -3.01
N LEU A 208 4.42 34.53 -3.52
CA LEU A 208 5.10 34.50 -4.81
C LEU A 208 6.45 33.81 -4.67
N ARG A 209 6.66 32.74 -5.44
CA ARG A 209 7.92 31.98 -5.48
C ARG A 209 8.63 32.19 -6.80
N HIS A 210 9.92 32.48 -6.72
CA HIS A 210 10.85 32.52 -7.84
C HIS A 210 11.68 31.24 -7.84
N LEU A 211 11.53 30.43 -8.88
CA LEU A 211 12.13 29.10 -8.95
C LEU A 211 13.56 29.15 -9.49
N ASP A 212 13.88 30.14 -10.34
CA ASP A 212 15.21 30.30 -10.94
C ASP A 212 16.31 30.60 -9.90
N TRP A 213 15.99 31.32 -8.83
CA TRP A 213 16.94 31.71 -7.78
C TRP A 213 16.44 31.41 -6.36
N TYR A 214 15.42 30.56 -6.24
CA TYR A 214 14.90 30.02 -4.97
C TYR A 214 14.54 31.09 -3.93
N SER A 215 13.85 32.16 -4.35
CA SER A 215 13.32 33.17 -3.42
C SER A 215 11.80 33.09 -3.29
N GLU A 216 11.31 33.62 -2.19
CA GLU A 216 9.89 33.71 -1.90
C GLU A 216 9.56 35.08 -1.33
N THR A 217 8.40 35.62 -1.70
CA THR A 217 7.93 36.93 -1.27
C THR A 217 6.45 36.85 -0.95
N ARG A 218 6.09 37.31 0.25
CA ARG A 218 4.69 37.48 0.65
C ARG A 218 4.12 38.69 -0.06
N LEU A 219 3.25 38.47 -1.06
CA LEU A 219 2.66 39.55 -1.85
C LEU A 219 1.81 40.48 -0.99
N ASN A 220 1.10 39.95 0.00
CA ASN A 220 0.28 40.72 0.93
C ASN A 220 1.03 41.80 1.72
N ALA A 221 2.36 41.87 1.70
CA ALA A 221 3.12 42.95 2.32
C ALA A 221 3.43 44.11 1.34
N ASN A 222 3.18 43.91 0.05
CA ASN A 222 3.45 44.86 -1.03
C ASN A 222 2.20 45.24 -1.84
N LEU A 223 1.08 44.51 -1.64
CA LEU A 223 -0.21 44.91 -2.19
C LEU A 223 -0.64 46.26 -1.59
N PRO A 224 -1.64 46.95 -2.16
CA PRO A 224 -2.16 48.15 -1.53
C PRO A 224 -2.61 47.83 -0.10
N HIS A 225 -2.20 48.62 0.88
CA HIS A 225 -2.70 48.54 2.25
C HIS A 225 -3.10 49.97 2.60
N GLY A 226 -4.17 50.17 3.37
CA GLY A 226 -4.63 51.49 3.76
C GLY A 226 -3.64 52.22 4.68
N SER A 227 -2.44 52.57 4.20
CA SER A 227 -1.41 53.31 4.93
C SER A 227 -0.85 54.44 4.05
N GLN A 228 -0.74 55.64 4.63
CA GLN A 228 -0.34 56.88 3.94
C GLN A 228 1.05 56.90 3.29
N LYS A 229 1.88 55.85 3.45
CA LYS A 229 3.31 55.89 3.03
C LYS A 229 3.60 55.41 1.62
N ASN A 230 2.63 54.83 0.93
CA ASN A 230 2.77 54.54 -0.49
C ASN A 230 2.11 55.69 -1.26
N GLU A 231 2.65 56.09 -2.41
CA GLU A 231 2.01 57.02 -3.36
C GLU A 231 0.66 56.49 -3.92
N GLN A 232 0.09 55.47 -3.28
CA GLN A 232 -1.15 54.77 -3.56
C GLN A 232 -2.28 55.23 -2.62
N GLY A 233 -2.44 56.54 -2.46
CA GLY A 233 -3.77 57.14 -2.25
C GLY A 233 -4.70 57.00 -3.48
N ALA A 234 -4.33 56.15 -4.46
CA ALA A 234 -4.87 56.09 -5.81
C ALA A 234 -6.00 55.05 -6.02
N PHE A 235 -6.43 54.35 -4.96
CA PHE A 235 -7.44 53.27 -5.06
C PHE A 235 -8.78 53.60 -4.41
N GLY A 236 -9.01 54.82 -3.92
CA GLY A 236 -10.27 55.17 -3.24
C GLY A 236 -10.53 54.41 -1.93
N ILE A 237 -9.62 53.52 -1.50
CA ILE A 237 -9.70 52.82 -0.22
C ILE A 237 -9.53 53.85 0.89
N PRO A 238 -10.58 54.12 1.70
CA PRO A 238 -10.51 55.14 2.73
C PRO A 238 -9.41 54.78 3.74
N TYR A 239 -8.51 55.73 3.97
CA TYR A 239 -7.67 55.69 5.15
C TYR A 239 -8.50 56.16 6.34
N ASP A 240 -8.79 55.26 7.27
CA ASP A 240 -9.44 55.62 8.53
C ASP A 240 -8.37 55.88 9.60
N GLU A 241 -8.30 57.13 10.07
CA GLU A 241 -7.38 57.59 11.11
C GLU A 241 -7.65 56.94 12.48
N GLU A 242 -8.87 56.45 12.74
CA GLU A 242 -9.24 55.81 14.02
C GLU A 242 -8.86 54.32 14.09
N THR A 243 -8.96 53.57 12.98
CA THR A 243 -8.69 52.11 12.94
C THR A 243 -7.31 51.73 12.38
N ALA A 244 -6.60 52.67 11.75
CA ALA A 244 -5.24 52.57 11.21
C ALA A 244 -4.98 51.52 10.11
N LEU A 245 -5.76 50.45 9.99
CA LEU A 245 -5.65 49.40 8.98
C LEU A 245 -7.02 48.74 8.75
N VAL A 246 -7.63 48.96 7.59
CA VAL A 246 -8.79 48.16 7.16
C VAL A 246 -8.28 46.79 6.68
N PRO A 247 -8.75 45.66 7.23
CA PRO A 247 -8.33 44.34 6.76
C PRO A 247 -8.89 44.09 5.35
N ILE A 248 -8.00 43.99 4.37
CA ILE A 248 -8.35 43.70 2.99
C ILE A 248 -8.07 42.23 2.71
N SER A 249 -9.09 41.52 2.26
CA SER A 249 -8.94 40.15 1.75
C SER A 249 -8.47 40.20 0.30
N TYR A 250 -7.50 39.35 -0.04
CA TYR A 250 -6.95 39.24 -1.39
C TYR A 250 -7.07 37.80 -1.89
N GLU A 251 -7.55 37.65 -3.12
CA GLU A 251 -7.62 36.36 -3.81
C GLU A 251 -7.00 36.47 -5.19
N MET A 252 -6.09 35.55 -5.51
CA MET A 252 -5.51 35.48 -6.85
C MET A 252 -6.44 34.75 -7.80
N LEU A 253 -6.63 35.30 -9.00
CA LEU A 253 -7.45 34.67 -10.04
C LEU A 253 -6.61 34.05 -11.15
N GLN A 254 -5.68 34.82 -11.73
CA GLN A 254 -4.88 34.37 -12.85
C GLN A 254 -3.62 35.21 -13.07
N TRP A 255 -2.70 34.67 -13.86
CA TRP A 255 -1.59 35.43 -14.43
C TRP A 255 -2.01 36.14 -15.72
N SER A 256 -1.33 37.23 -16.04
CA SER A 256 -1.38 37.80 -17.40
C SER A 256 -0.74 36.83 -18.38
N SER A 257 -1.10 36.94 -19.67
CA SER A 257 -0.57 36.05 -20.72
C SER A 257 0.95 36.10 -20.87
N ASP A 258 1.57 37.24 -20.55
CA ASP A 258 3.03 37.44 -20.55
C ASP A 258 3.69 37.07 -19.21
N GLY A 259 2.91 36.81 -18.15
CA GLY A 259 3.41 36.53 -16.81
C GLY A 259 4.03 37.73 -16.07
N ALA A 260 3.84 38.96 -16.57
CA ALA A 260 4.34 40.18 -15.95
C ALA A 260 3.44 40.66 -14.80
N ALA A 261 2.14 40.35 -14.84
CA ALA A 261 1.16 40.78 -13.87
C ALA A 261 0.27 39.64 -13.36
N ILE A 262 -0.37 39.88 -12.22
CA ILE A 262 -1.29 38.96 -11.56
C ILE A 262 -2.63 39.66 -11.37
N LEU A 263 -3.73 39.03 -11.77
CA LEU A 263 -5.08 39.51 -11.51
C LEU A 263 -5.50 39.11 -10.11
N ILE A 264 -5.83 40.11 -9.29
CA ILE A 264 -6.18 39.94 -7.88
C ILE A 264 -7.57 40.51 -7.66
N PHE A 265 -8.42 39.73 -7.00
CA PHE A 265 -9.65 40.20 -6.39
C PHE A 265 -9.34 40.73 -4.98
N TYR A 266 -9.98 41.85 -4.62
CA TYR A 266 -9.93 42.38 -3.27
C TYR A 266 -11.34 42.60 -2.73
N ALA A 267 -11.50 42.43 -1.42
CA ALA A 267 -12.70 42.83 -0.72
C ALA A 267 -12.38 43.32 0.69
N TYR A 268 -13.03 44.41 1.10
CA TYR A 268 -12.92 44.98 2.44
C TYR A 268 -14.24 45.62 2.87
N THR A 269 -14.41 45.85 4.17
CA THR A 269 -15.54 46.61 4.72
C THR A 269 -14.98 47.90 5.31
N ASP A 270 -15.53 49.04 4.92
CA ASP A 270 -15.11 50.34 5.45
C ASP A 270 -15.63 50.60 6.87
N ALA A 271 -15.20 51.70 7.48
CA ALA A 271 -15.62 52.12 8.82
C ALA A 271 -17.14 52.39 8.93
N HIS A 272 -17.82 52.61 7.81
CA HIS A 272 -19.27 52.83 7.73
C HIS A 272 -20.05 51.54 7.48
N GLY A 273 -19.37 50.39 7.41
CA GLY A 273 -19.98 49.08 7.19
C GLY A 273 -20.32 48.79 5.72
N ALA A 274 -19.91 49.64 4.78
CA ALA A 274 -20.09 49.37 3.36
C ALA A 274 -19.01 48.39 2.87
N VAL A 275 -19.45 47.38 2.13
CA VAL A 275 -18.56 46.38 1.54
C VAL A 275 -18.10 46.86 0.18
N HIS A 276 -16.79 46.93 0.01
CA HIS A 276 -16.13 47.30 -1.24
C HIS A 276 -15.43 46.07 -1.79
N SER A 277 -15.54 45.86 -3.09
CA SER A 277 -14.83 44.76 -3.76
C SER A 277 -14.50 45.10 -5.19
N GLY A 278 -13.48 44.46 -5.74
CA GLY A 278 -13.05 44.74 -7.09
C GLY A 278 -11.88 43.89 -7.53
N TYR A 279 -11.37 44.22 -8.71
CA TYR A 279 -10.23 43.54 -9.31
C TYR A 279 -9.17 44.54 -9.72
N PHE A 280 -7.90 44.13 -9.66
CA PHE A 280 -6.81 44.88 -10.26
C PHE A 280 -5.70 43.94 -10.75
N TRP A 281 -4.91 44.43 -11.70
CA TRP A 281 -3.68 43.77 -12.12
C TRP A 281 -2.51 44.31 -11.29
N TYR A 282 -1.73 43.42 -10.67
CA TYR A 282 -0.53 43.73 -9.90
C TYR A 282 0.73 43.33 -10.66
N PHE A 283 1.66 44.27 -10.84
CA PHE A 283 2.96 44.05 -11.45
C PHE A 283 4.00 43.80 -10.36
N TRP A 284 4.45 42.56 -10.27
CA TRP A 284 5.35 42.13 -9.20
C TRP A 284 6.74 42.77 -9.26
N GLU A 285 7.19 43.23 -10.43
CA GLU A 285 8.54 43.80 -10.63
C GLU A 285 8.71 45.17 -9.96
N ASN A 286 7.69 46.02 -10.04
CA ASN A 286 7.74 47.40 -9.58
C ASN A 286 6.69 47.72 -8.51
N GLY A 287 5.88 46.73 -8.09
CA GLY A 287 4.77 46.93 -7.16
C GLY A 287 3.65 47.80 -7.75
N GLY A 288 3.66 48.03 -9.06
CA GLY A 288 2.67 48.81 -9.76
C GLY A 288 1.34 48.06 -9.85
N VAL A 289 0.25 48.80 -10.00
CA VAL A 289 -1.09 48.25 -10.15
C VAL A 289 -1.81 48.97 -11.29
N CYS A 290 -2.59 48.24 -12.10
CA CYS A 290 -3.39 48.84 -13.19
C CYS A 290 -4.77 48.20 -13.35
N SER A 291 -5.62 48.88 -14.14
CA SER A 291 -6.96 48.42 -14.57
C SER A 291 -7.85 47.96 -13.41
N VAL A 292 -8.09 48.88 -12.47
CA VAL A 292 -8.97 48.64 -11.33
C VAL A 292 -10.42 48.64 -11.80
N LEU A 293 -11.15 47.59 -11.46
CA LEU A 293 -12.60 47.51 -11.64
C LEU A 293 -13.24 47.39 -10.27
N GLU A 294 -13.91 48.44 -9.82
CA GLU A 294 -14.77 48.39 -8.63
C GLU A 294 -16.13 47.78 -8.97
N LEU A 295 -16.53 46.79 -8.19
CA LEU A 295 -17.87 46.24 -8.24
C LEU A 295 -18.79 47.12 -7.40
N ALA A 296 -19.95 47.49 -7.95
CA ALA A 296 -20.93 48.28 -7.22
C ALA A 296 -21.35 47.55 -5.93
N PRO A 297 -21.51 48.25 -4.79
CA PRO A 297 -21.94 47.61 -3.55
C PRO A 297 -23.36 47.05 -3.71
N GLY A 298 -23.49 45.72 -3.64
CA GLY A 298 -24.79 45.02 -3.56
C GLY A 298 -25.30 44.30 -4.81
N ALA A 299 -24.44 43.65 -5.60
CA ALA A 299 -24.85 42.68 -6.62
C ALA A 299 -24.72 41.23 -6.12
#